data_AF-A0A3D5KQD3-F1
#
_entry.id   AF-A0A3D5KQD3-F1
#
_cell.length_a   1.000
_cell.length_b   1.000
_cell.length_c   1.000
_cell.angle_alpha   90.00
_cell.angle_beta   90.00
_cell.angle_gamma   90.00
#
_symmetry.space_group_name_H-M   'P 1'
#
loop_
_entity.id
_entity.type
_entity.pdbx_description
1 polymer ?
#
loop_
_entity_poly.entity_id
_entity_poly.type
_entity_poly.pdbx_seq_one_letter_code
_entity_poly.pdbx_strand_id
1 'polypeptide(L)' 'DLKPDDTVFQAITGGNDLILIGGKEMNSRAYVSKFNFSGTDQQKKVKELSGGMRNRAHLAIALKQGGNLLLLDEPTN' A
#
# COMPACT_ATOMS: atom_id res chain seq x y z
N ASP A 1 8.51 2.13 -9.07
CA ASP A 1 9.39 1.38 -8.15
C ASP A 1 9.41 1.96 -6.76
N LEU A 2 9.53 1.09 -5.75
CA LEU A 2 9.68 1.49 -4.34
C LEU A 2 11.08 2.06 -4.13
N LYS A 3 11.18 3.36 -3.82
CA LYS A 3 12.48 3.99 -3.53
C LYS A 3 12.99 3.51 -2.17
N PRO A 4 14.25 3.02 -2.06
CA PRO A 4 14.77 2.43 -0.83
C PRO A 4 14.73 3.34 0.41
N ASP A 5 14.87 4.65 0.21
CA ASP A 5 14.93 5.63 1.28
C ASP A 5 13.58 6.25 1.66
N ASP A 6 12.53 6.00 0.87
CA ASP A 6 11.17 6.40 1.22
C ASP A 6 10.66 5.51 2.36
N THR A 7 9.81 6.09 3.22
CA THR A 7 9.04 5.29 4.16
C THR A 7 7.98 4.46 3.42
N VAL A 8 7.52 3.37 4.04
CA VAL A 8 6.38 2.58 3.51
C VAL A 8 5.19 3.48 3.19
N PHE A 9 4.85 4.38 4.11
CA PHE A 9 3.77 5.34 3.93
C PHE A 9 3.99 6.19 2.67
N GLN A 10 5.13 6.87 2.57
CA GLN A 10 5.44 7.71 1.41
C GLN A 10 5.45 6.91 0.10
N ALA A 11 6.03 5.73 0.10
CA ALA A 11 6.12 4.89 -1.09
C ALA A 11 4.74 4.49 -1.62
N ILE A 12 3.78 4.21 -0.73
CA ILE A 12 2.42 3.81 -1.11
C ILE A 12 1.53 5.03 -1.42
N THR A 13 1.62 6.09 -0.61
CA THR A 13 0.63 7.18 -0.61
C THR A 13 1.11 8.40 -1.40
N GLY A 14 2.41 8.52 -1.62
CA GLY A 14 3.06 9.74 -2.11
C GLY A 14 3.21 10.80 -1.01
N GLY A 15 3.02 10.43 0.27
CA GLY A 15 3.07 11.36 1.40
C GLY A 15 1.74 12.08 1.70
N ASN A 16 0.68 11.79 0.95
CA ASN A 16 -0.63 12.42 1.13
C ASN A 16 -1.41 11.75 2.26
N ASP A 17 -2.13 12.53 3.07
CA ASP A 17 -3.02 12.02 4.13
C ASP A 17 -4.32 11.44 3.60
N LEU A 18 -4.76 11.92 2.43
CA LEU A 18 -5.89 11.41 1.67
C LEU A 18 -5.40 10.90 0.31
N ILE A 19 -5.97 9.78 -0.13
CA ILE A 19 -5.74 9.22 -1.46
C ILE A 19 -7.07 8.90 -2.13
N LEU A 20 -7.12 9.06 -3.44
CA LEU A 20 -8.26 8.70 -4.26
C LEU A 20 -8.16 7.23 -4.67
N ILE A 21 -9.13 6.41 -4.25
CA ILE A 21 -9.25 5.01 -4.66
C ILE A 21 -10.64 4.79 -5.27
N GLY A 22 -10.71 4.35 -6.52
CA GLY A 22 -11.99 4.07 -7.19
C GLY A 22 -12.96 5.25 -7.20
N GLY A 23 -12.44 6.47 -7.32
CA GLY A 23 -13.25 7.70 -7.31
C GLY A 23 -13.71 8.19 -5.93
N LYS A 24 -13.28 7.56 -4.83
CA LYS A 24 -13.56 8.00 -3.46
C LYS A 24 -12.28 8.36 -2.72
N GLU A 25 -12.32 9.44 -1.95
CA GLU A 25 -11.23 9.79 -1.03
C GLU A 25 -11.23 8.86 0.17
N MET A 26 -10.05 8.43 0.58
CA MET A 26 -9.85 7.57 1.75
C MET A 26 -8.61 8.04 2.53
N ASN A 27 -8.66 7.88 3.86
CA ASN A 27 -7.51 8.11 4.71
C ASN A 27 -6.36 7.15 4.34
N SER A 28 -5.21 7.73 4.02
CA SER A 28 -4.02 7.01 3.57
C SER A 28 -3.46 6.06 4.62
N ARG A 29 -3.48 6.43 5.90
CA ARG A 29 -3.00 5.55 6.97
C ARG A 29 -3.91 4.34 7.12
N ALA A 30 -5.23 4.56 7.05
CA ALA A 30 -6.20 3.48 7.05
C ALA A 30 -6.02 2.55 5.85
N TYR A 31 -5.73 3.09 4.66
CA TYR A 31 -5.44 2.29 3.48
C TYR A 31 -4.21 1.41 3.64
N VAL A 32 -3.08 2.00 4.07
CA VAL A 32 -1.82 1.27 4.24
C VAL A 32 -1.96 0.19 5.31
N SER A 33 -2.73 0.44 6.38
CA SER A 33 -3.04 -0.57 7.41
C SER A 33 -3.76 -1.81 6.86
N LYS A 34 -4.55 -1.71 5.77
CA LYS A 34 -5.21 -2.86 5.12
C LYS A 34 -4.22 -3.87 4.52
N PHE A 35 -2.96 -3.48 4.34
CA PHE A 35 -1.88 -4.34 3.83
C PHE A 35 -0.96 -4.87 4.94
N ASN A 36 -1.44 -4.90 6.18
CA ASN A 36 -0.71 -5.33 7.38
C ASN A 36 0.57 -4.52 7.63
N PHE A 37 0.50 -3.21 7.41
CA PHE A 37 1.53 -2.27 7.86
C PHE A 37 1.00 -1.52 9.07
N SER A 38 1.50 -1.89 10.24
CA SER A 38 1.20 -1.19 11.50
C SER A 38 1.71 0.26 11.45
N GLY A 39 1.28 1.09 12.41
CA GLY A 39 1.71 2.50 12.47
C GLY A 39 3.24 2.67 12.55
N THR A 40 3.95 1.73 13.18
CA THR A 40 5.42 1.72 13.22
C THR A 40 6.02 1.22 11.90
N ASP A 41 5.43 0.20 11.27
CA ASP A 41 5.88 -0.28 9.95
C ASP A 41 5.73 0.79 8.87
N GLN A 42 4.70 1.63 8.97
CA GLN A 42 4.46 2.75 8.05
C GLN A 42 5.62 3.75 8.01
N GLN A 43 6.38 3.86 9.10
CA GLN A 43 7.53 4.77 9.22
C GLN A 43 8.86 4.12 8.82
N LYS A 44 8.92 2.79 8.66
CA LYS A 44 10.13 2.09 8.22
C LYS A 44 10.47 2.47 6.79
N LYS A 45 11.77 2.53 6.49
CA LYS A 45 12.23 2.72 5.12
C LYS A 45 11.99 1.46 4.30
N VAL A 46 11.72 1.60 3.01
CA VAL A 46 11.52 0.47 2.08
C VAL A 46 12.70 -0.52 2.13
N LYS A 47 13.93 -0.02 2.27
CA LYS A 47 15.13 -0.88 2.35
C LYS A 47 15.14 -1.83 3.55
N GLU A 48 14.46 -1.46 4.63
CA GLU A 48 14.38 -2.24 5.88
C GLU A 48 13.30 -3.33 5.81
N LEU A 49 12.47 -3.33 4.77
CA LEU A 49 11.40 -4.31 4.60
C LEU A 49 11.97 -5.67 4.17
N SER A 50 11.41 -6.73 4.76
CA SER A 50 11.59 -8.09 4.25
C SER A 50 11.00 -8.24 2.84
N GLY A 51 11.41 -9.28 2.10
CA GLY A 51 10.89 -9.54 0.75
C GLY A 51 9.35 -9.66 0.70
N GLY A 52 8.75 -10.35 1.67
CA GLY A 52 7.29 -10.46 1.78
C GLY A 52 6.59 -9.13 2.08
N MET A 53 7.21 -8.27 2.90
CA MET A 53 6.70 -6.92 3.15
C MET A 53 6.81 -6.03 1.90
N ARG A 54 7.92 -6.09 1.16
CA ARG A 54 8.05 -5.38 -0.12
C ARG A 54 6.98 -5.81 -1.12
N ASN A 55 6.70 -7.12 -1.20
CA ASN A 55 5.64 -7.62 -2.06
C ASN A 55 4.26 -7.04 -1.70
N ARG A 56 3.93 -6.94 -0.40
CA ARG A 56 2.69 -6.28 0.06
C ARG A 56 2.65 -4.79 -0.26
N ALA A 57 3.77 -4.08 -0.15
CA ALA A 57 3.85 -2.66 -0.52
C ALA A 57 3.63 -2.47 -2.04
N HIS A 58 4.19 -3.35 -2.88
CA HIS A 58 3.92 -3.35 -4.31
C HIS A 58 2.44 -3.62 -4.62
N LEU A 59 1.82 -4.59 -3.94
CA LEU A 59 0.39 -4.87 -4.08
C LEU A 59 -0.47 -3.64 -3.71
N ALA A 60 -0.13 -2.95 -2.62
CA ALA A 60 -0.83 -1.73 -2.21
C ALA A 60 -0.72 -0.63 -3.29
N ILE A 61 0.45 -0.46 -3.91
CA ILE A 61 0.61 0.52 -4.99
C ILE A 61 -0.19 0.13 -6.24
N ALA A 62 -0.16 -1.15 -6.63
CA ALA A 62 -0.90 -1.64 -7.79
C ALA A 62 -2.41 -1.46 -7.63
N LEU A 63 -2.95 -1.78 -6.43
CA LEU A 63 -4.37 -1.63 -6.13
C LEU A 63 -4.81 -0.15 -6.06
N LYS A 64 -3.93 0.74 -5.60
CA LYS A 64 -4.19 2.19 -5.56
C LYS A 64 -4.39 2.78 -6.95
N GLN A 65 -3.64 2.32 -7.95
CA GLN A 65 -3.65 2.89 -9.31
C GLN A 65 -4.90 2.53 -10.14
N GLY A 66 -5.88 1.84 -9.56
CA GLY A 66 -7.12 1.51 -10.25
C GLY A 66 -7.14 0.09 -10.81
N GLY A 67 -6.80 -0.89 -9.98
CA GLY A 67 -7.22 -2.27 -10.20
C GLY A 67 -8.74 -2.43 -10.05
N ASN A 68 -9.53 -1.77 -10.89
CA ASN A 68 -10.97 -2.06 -11.06
C ASN A 68 -11.21 -3.45 -11.69
N LEU A 69 -10.14 -4.20 -11.95
CA LEU A 69 -10.18 -5.59 -12.37
C LEU A 69 -8.94 -6.30 -11.81
N LEU A 70 -8.88 -6.52 -10.51
CA LEU A 70 -8.42 -7.84 -10.10
C LEU A 70 -9.64 -8.75 -10.28
N LEU A 71 -9.65 -9.53 -11.36
CA LEU A 71 -10.30 -10.85 -11.31
C LEU A 71 -9.53 -11.66 -10.26
N LEU A 72 -9.77 -11.34 -8.98
CA LEU A 72 -9.67 -12.32 -7.92
C LEU A 72 -10.84 -13.24 -8.21
N ASP A 73 -10.56 -14.29 -8.97
CA ASP A 73 -11.40 -15.47 -8.94
C ASP A 73 -11.44 -15.92 -7.47
N GLU A 74 -12.49 -15.49 -6.76
CA GLU A 74 -12.90 -16.15 -5.54
C GLU A 74 -13.86 -17.27 -5.98
N PRO A 75 -13.74 -18.42 -5.34
CA PRO A 75 -14.83 -18.67 -4.41
C PRO A 75 -14.32 -19.31 -3.12
N THR A 76 -14.66 -18.69 -1.98
CA THR A 76 -14.96 -19.36 -0.71
C THR A 76 -14.37 -20.77 -0.53
N ASN A 77 -13.26 -20.85 0.21
CA ASN A 77 -13.06 -21.92 1.19
C ASN A 77 -12.27 -21.41 2.39
#